data_AF-A0A096AMB8-F1
#
_entry.id   AF-A0A096AMB8-F1
#
_cell.length_a   1.000
_cell.length_b   1.000
_cell.length_c   1.000
_cell.angle_alpha   90.00
_cell.angle_beta   90.00
_cell.angle_gamma   90.00
#
_symmetry.space_group_name_H-M   'P 1'
#
loop_
_entity.id
_entity.type
_entity.pdbx_description
1 polymer ?
#
loop_
_entity_poly.entity_id
_entity_poly.type
_entity_poly.pdbx_seq_one_letter_code
_entity_poly.pdbx_strand_id
1 'polypeptide(L)'
;MKKIVDVYLETNDFMEVVRQTGLPAFKVHMVLLQHGVLAINDKVRYGSRAQKLGGQAEALFQRLVPKAVDSNKFYKVNTPVYDFVLGQLKINVKYSSYRKDGRWGFDFRKKPDMGVLFLEREKGMELKNPYILIIPGNFIQIKKTLSISKSSLFFNGFAVKREDLAQVLDDYATLLREKKN
;
A
#
# COMPACT_ATOMS: atom_id res chain seq x y z
N MET A 1 -13.16 -18.49 -28.36
CA MET A 1 -12.07 -18.14 -27.42
C MET A 1 -12.45 -16.86 -26.70
N LYS A 2 -12.63 -16.87 -25.37
CA LYS A 2 -12.70 -15.61 -24.61
C LYS A 2 -11.32 -14.93 -24.69
N LYS A 3 -11.27 -13.61 -24.90
CA LYS A 3 -9.98 -12.92 -24.94
C LYS A 3 -9.37 -13.01 -23.54
N ILE A 4 -8.04 -13.16 -23.47
CA ILE A 4 -7.25 -13.19 -22.21
C ILE A 4 -7.70 -12.09 -21.23
N VAL A 5 -8.04 -10.92 -21.78
CA VAL A 5 -8.56 -9.76 -21.06
C VAL A 5 -9.93 -10.04 -20.41
N ASP A 6 -10.85 -10.69 -21.11
CA ASP A 6 -12.20 -10.95 -20.61
C ASP A 6 -12.16 -11.90 -19.41
N VAL A 7 -11.37 -12.98 -19.51
CA VAL A 7 -11.19 -13.94 -18.40
C VAL A 7 -10.54 -13.24 -17.20
N TYR A 8 -9.58 -12.35 -17.43
CA TYR A 8 -8.95 -11.58 -16.36
C TYR A 8 -9.92 -10.60 -15.70
N LEU A 9 -10.75 -9.90 -16.47
CA LEU A 9 -11.74 -8.96 -15.93
C LEU A 9 -12.86 -9.68 -15.15
N GLU A 10 -13.21 -10.91 -15.54
CA GLU A 10 -14.19 -11.75 -14.83
C GLU A 10 -13.63 -12.32 -13.52
N THR A 11 -12.38 -12.79 -13.52
CA THR A 11 -11.79 -13.55 -12.39
C THR A 11 -10.92 -12.71 -11.48
N ASN A 12 -10.35 -11.61 -12.00
CA ASN A 12 -9.31 -10.80 -11.37
C ASN A 12 -8.13 -11.65 -10.85
N ASP A 13 -7.81 -12.73 -11.56
CA ASP A 13 -6.82 -13.73 -11.18
C ASP A 13 -5.95 -14.17 -12.36
N PHE A 14 -4.71 -13.71 -12.36
CA PHE A 14 -3.76 -13.97 -13.43
C PHE A 14 -3.49 -15.47 -13.68
N MET A 15 -3.38 -16.31 -12.66
CA MET A 15 -3.09 -17.74 -12.91
C MET A 15 -4.31 -18.52 -13.29
N GLU A 16 -5.50 -18.06 -12.93
CA GLU A 16 -6.72 -18.65 -13.49
C GLU A 16 -6.80 -18.39 -14.99
N VAL A 17 -6.38 -17.20 -15.44
CA VAL A 17 -6.22 -16.92 -16.88
C VAL A 17 -5.16 -17.82 -17.51
N VAL A 18 -3.99 -18.01 -16.88
CA VAL A 18 -2.95 -18.95 -17.36
C VAL A 18 -3.51 -20.37 -17.48
N ARG A 19 -4.21 -20.84 -16.45
CA ARG A 19 -4.80 -22.19 -16.38
C ARG A 19 -5.88 -22.39 -17.45
N GLN A 20 -6.79 -21.42 -17.62
CA GLN A 20 -7.88 -21.51 -18.60
C GLN A 20 -7.43 -21.32 -20.05
N THR A 21 -6.40 -20.50 -20.28
CA THR A 21 -5.90 -20.22 -21.64
C THR A 21 -4.82 -21.20 -22.10
N GLY A 22 -4.15 -21.90 -21.17
CA GLY A 22 -3.02 -22.78 -21.46
C GLY A 22 -1.77 -22.06 -21.98
N LEU A 23 -1.77 -20.72 -21.96
CA LEU A 23 -0.65 -19.92 -22.44
C LEU A 23 0.42 -19.78 -21.36
N PRO A 24 1.72 -19.66 -21.73
CA PRO A 24 2.76 -19.30 -20.79
C PRO A 24 2.43 -18.01 -20.04
N ALA A 25 2.68 -17.98 -18.72
CA ALA A 25 2.45 -16.82 -17.88
C ALA A 25 3.00 -15.51 -18.50
N PHE A 26 4.20 -15.56 -19.09
CA PHE A 26 4.77 -14.39 -19.74
C PHE A 26 3.93 -13.86 -20.92
N LYS A 27 3.32 -14.72 -21.74
CA LYS A 27 2.43 -14.29 -22.82
C LYS A 27 1.13 -13.67 -22.28
N VAL A 28 0.56 -14.26 -21.22
CA VAL A 28 -0.62 -13.70 -20.54
C VAL A 28 -0.30 -12.32 -19.95
N HIS A 29 0.87 -12.17 -19.31
CA HIS A 29 1.36 -10.89 -18.80
C HIS A 29 1.50 -9.84 -19.90
N MET A 30 2.16 -10.17 -21.02
CA MET A 30 2.32 -9.23 -22.14
C MET A 30 0.96 -8.74 -22.66
N VAL A 31 -0.01 -9.62 -22.83
CA VAL A 31 -1.34 -9.24 -23.34
C VAL A 31 -2.08 -8.36 -22.33
N LEU A 32 -2.12 -8.73 -21.05
CA LEU A 32 -2.79 -7.92 -20.02
C LEU A 32 -2.10 -6.56 -19.80
N LEU A 33 -0.76 -6.52 -19.96
CA LEU A 33 0.04 -5.30 -19.88
C LEU A 33 -0.25 -4.37 -21.06
N GLN A 34 -0.28 -4.90 -22.28
CA GLN A 34 -0.64 -4.15 -23.50
C GLN A 34 -2.03 -3.51 -23.41
N HIS A 35 -2.98 -4.18 -22.73
CA HIS A 35 -4.35 -3.68 -22.59
C HIS A 35 -4.57 -2.85 -21.31
N GLY A 36 -3.54 -2.63 -20.49
CA GLY A 36 -3.61 -1.78 -19.29
C GLY A 36 -4.57 -2.29 -18.21
N VAL A 37 -4.87 -3.58 -18.18
CA VAL A 37 -5.86 -4.17 -17.25
C VAL A 37 -5.24 -4.87 -16.04
N LEU A 38 -3.93 -5.09 -16.05
CA LEU A 38 -3.19 -5.81 -14.99
C LEU A 38 -3.33 -5.08 -13.63
N ALA A 39 -4.01 -5.72 -12.68
CA ALA A 39 -4.32 -5.18 -11.37
C ALA A 39 -3.26 -5.54 -10.30
N ILE A 40 -3.19 -4.72 -9.25
CA ILE A 40 -2.26 -4.91 -8.11
C ILE A 40 -2.51 -6.19 -7.31
N ASN A 41 -3.69 -6.81 -7.42
CA ASN A 41 -4.02 -8.06 -6.73
C ASN A 41 -3.05 -9.20 -7.10
N ASP A 42 -2.41 -9.11 -8.27
CA ASP A 42 -1.35 -10.03 -8.67
C ASP A 42 -0.09 -9.92 -7.79
N LYS A 43 0.19 -8.78 -7.16
CA LYS A 43 1.27 -8.64 -6.17
C LYS A 43 1.04 -9.52 -4.95
N VAL A 44 -0.22 -9.67 -4.51
CA VAL A 44 -0.58 -10.50 -3.34
C VAL A 44 -0.47 -11.99 -3.66
N ARG A 45 -0.74 -12.38 -4.91
CA ARG A 45 -0.68 -13.80 -5.34
C ARG A 45 0.72 -14.21 -5.80
N TYR A 46 1.42 -13.37 -6.55
CA TYR A 46 2.66 -13.71 -7.26
C TYR A 46 3.89 -12.88 -6.84
N GLY A 47 3.70 -11.83 -6.02
CA GLY A 47 4.82 -11.04 -5.54
C GLY A 47 5.75 -11.82 -4.58
N SER A 48 6.97 -11.33 -4.42
CA SER A 48 7.84 -11.74 -3.30
C SER A 48 7.09 -11.57 -1.97
N ARG A 49 7.51 -12.29 -0.91
CA ARG A 49 6.88 -12.16 0.42
C ARG A 49 6.70 -10.70 0.86
N ALA A 50 7.70 -9.86 0.62
CA ALA A 50 7.64 -8.43 0.94
C ALA A 50 6.56 -7.69 0.13
N GLN A 51 6.41 -7.98 -1.16
CA GLN A 51 5.35 -7.41 -2.00
C GLN A 51 3.96 -7.89 -1.57
N LYS A 52 3.82 -9.16 -1.19
CA LYS A 52 2.56 -9.71 -0.66
C LYS A 52 2.15 -8.99 0.62
N LEU A 53 3.08 -8.84 1.56
CA LEU A 53 2.83 -8.14 2.82
C LEU A 53 2.51 -6.65 2.60
N GLY A 54 3.15 -6.01 1.62
CA GLY A 54 2.78 -4.65 1.18
C GLY A 54 1.32 -4.58 0.70
N GLY A 55 0.91 -5.46 -0.21
CA GLY A 55 -0.48 -5.48 -0.69
C GLY A 55 -1.49 -5.84 0.40
N GLN A 56 -1.13 -6.72 1.34
CA GLN A 56 -1.97 -7.02 2.51
C GLN A 56 -2.08 -5.82 3.47
N ALA A 57 -1.04 -5.00 3.59
CA ALA A 57 -1.07 -3.77 4.38
C ALA A 57 -1.96 -2.71 3.73
N GLU A 58 -1.91 -2.55 2.41
CA GLU A 58 -2.85 -1.71 1.65
C GLU A 58 -4.31 -2.20 1.84
N ALA A 59 -4.56 -3.51 1.77
CA ALA A 59 -5.88 -4.09 2.02
C ALA A 59 -6.33 -3.93 3.48
N LEU A 60 -5.41 -3.98 4.44
CA LEU A 60 -5.70 -3.67 5.84
C LEU A 60 -6.05 -2.19 6.02
N PHE A 61 -5.28 -1.29 5.40
CA PHE A 61 -5.56 0.14 5.42
C PHE A 61 -6.94 0.47 4.86
N GLN A 62 -7.29 -0.05 3.67
CA GLN A 62 -8.59 0.19 3.06
C GLN A 62 -9.76 -0.27 3.94
N ARG A 63 -9.61 -1.37 4.69
CA ARG A 63 -10.62 -1.83 5.67
C ARG A 63 -10.72 -0.91 6.88
N LEU A 64 -9.61 -0.34 7.34
CA LEU A 64 -9.58 0.58 8.48
C LEU A 64 -10.05 1.99 8.11
N VAL A 65 -9.84 2.41 6.87
CA VAL A 65 -10.21 3.73 6.36
C VAL A 65 -11.03 3.57 5.07
N PRO A 66 -12.29 3.09 5.15
CA PRO A 66 -13.10 2.79 3.95
C PRO A 66 -13.36 4.01 3.04
N LYS A 67 -13.32 5.23 3.60
CA LYS A 67 -13.51 6.47 2.84
C LYS A 67 -12.33 6.81 1.92
N ALA A 68 -11.15 6.23 2.16
CA ALA A 68 -9.98 6.49 1.34
C ALA A 68 -10.14 5.80 -0.03
N VAL A 69 -9.90 6.54 -1.11
CA VAL A 69 -10.01 6.08 -2.48
C VAL A 69 -8.69 5.43 -2.90
N ASP A 70 -8.74 4.15 -3.28
CA ASP A 70 -7.61 3.42 -3.85
C ASP A 70 -7.25 3.99 -5.23
N SER A 71 -6.04 4.53 -5.35
CA SER A 71 -5.59 5.22 -6.55
C SER A 71 -5.42 4.26 -7.73
N ASN A 72 -5.14 2.99 -7.47
CA ASN A 72 -4.91 1.99 -8.51
C ASN A 72 -6.23 1.45 -9.10
N LYS A 73 -7.36 1.62 -8.40
CA LYS A 73 -8.68 1.21 -8.93
C LYS A 73 -9.26 2.19 -9.95
N PHE A 74 -8.86 3.46 -9.91
CA PHE A 74 -9.53 4.52 -10.67
C PHE A 74 -8.66 5.20 -11.75
N TYR A 75 -7.33 5.21 -11.64
CA TYR A 75 -6.46 5.91 -12.61
C TYR A 75 -5.77 4.94 -13.58
N LYS A 76 -6.47 4.56 -14.67
CA LYS A 76 -5.97 3.65 -15.73
C LYS A 76 -4.86 4.23 -16.62
N VAL A 77 -4.54 5.53 -16.53
CA VAL A 77 -3.72 6.20 -17.56
C VAL A 77 -2.39 6.78 -17.05
N ASN A 78 -2.19 6.86 -15.74
CA ASN A 78 -0.91 7.22 -15.13
C ASN A 78 -0.81 6.48 -13.81
N THR A 79 0.22 5.66 -13.61
CA THR A 79 0.45 4.99 -12.33
C THR A 79 0.54 6.06 -11.24
N PRO A 80 -0.45 6.15 -10.33
CA PRO A 80 -0.47 7.21 -9.35
C PRO A 80 0.74 7.09 -8.42
N VAL A 81 1.21 8.24 -7.95
CA VAL A 81 2.42 8.35 -7.10
C VAL A 81 2.18 7.84 -5.68
N TYR A 82 0.92 7.73 -5.30
CA TYR A 82 0.42 7.45 -3.97
C TYR A 82 -0.59 6.29 -4.03
N ASP A 83 -0.79 5.61 -2.91
CA ASP A 83 -1.63 4.40 -2.87
C ASP A 83 -3.10 4.81 -2.67
N PHE A 84 -3.36 5.80 -1.82
CA PHE A 84 -4.72 6.25 -1.49
C PHE A 84 -4.86 7.77 -1.48
N VAL A 85 -6.08 8.22 -1.69
CA VAL A 85 -6.51 9.62 -1.51
C VAL A 85 -7.65 9.70 -0.51
N LEU A 86 -7.53 10.55 0.51
CA LEU A 86 -8.61 10.89 1.44
C LEU A 86 -8.88 12.39 1.38
N GLY A 87 -9.98 12.79 0.72
CA GLY A 87 -10.20 14.19 0.36
C GLY A 87 -9.10 14.70 -0.57
N GLN A 88 -8.24 15.60 -0.10
CA GLN A 88 -7.04 16.06 -0.83
C GLN A 88 -5.73 15.41 -0.36
N LEU A 89 -5.78 14.59 0.69
CA LEU A 89 -4.59 14.00 1.32
C LEU A 89 -4.09 12.80 0.51
N LYS A 90 -2.87 12.89 -0.03
CA LYS A 90 -2.20 11.78 -0.73
C LYS A 90 -1.43 10.91 0.24
N ILE A 91 -1.83 9.65 0.36
CA ILE A 91 -1.33 8.71 1.35
C ILE A 91 -0.49 7.62 0.67
N ASN A 92 0.68 7.33 1.24
CA ASN A 92 1.47 6.14 0.89
C ASN A 92 1.47 5.17 2.06
N VAL A 93 0.98 3.95 1.83
CA VAL A 93 0.92 2.87 2.80
C VAL A 93 2.18 2.02 2.63
N LYS A 94 2.84 1.70 3.75
CA LYS A 94 3.98 0.78 3.73
C LYS A 94 3.89 -0.22 4.86
N TYR A 95 4.50 -1.37 4.60
CA TYR A 95 4.77 -2.39 5.61
C TYR A 95 6.27 -2.61 5.75
N SER A 96 6.71 -2.92 6.97
CA SER A 96 8.06 -3.41 7.22
C SER A 96 8.03 -4.53 8.25
N SER A 97 8.81 -5.58 7.96
CA SER A 97 9.03 -6.67 8.90
C SER A 97 9.99 -6.29 10.01
N TYR A 98 9.83 -6.87 11.18
CA TYR A 98 10.73 -6.66 12.31
C TYR A 98 12.05 -7.38 12.06
N ARG A 99 13.14 -6.60 12.01
CA ARG A 99 14.48 -7.10 11.69
C ARG A 99 15.19 -7.62 12.93
N LYS A 100 16.25 -8.40 12.71
CA LYS A 100 17.08 -8.97 13.79
C LYS A 100 17.71 -7.90 14.69
N ASP A 101 17.99 -6.71 14.16
CA ASP A 101 18.56 -5.58 14.89
C ASP A 101 17.52 -4.75 15.66
N GLY A 102 16.28 -5.22 15.75
CA GLY A 102 15.21 -4.57 16.51
C GLY A 102 14.62 -3.34 15.83
N ARG A 103 14.71 -3.27 14.49
CA ARG A 103 14.27 -2.11 13.71
C ARG A 103 13.34 -2.47 12.56
N TRP A 104 12.60 -1.46 12.10
CA TRP A 104 11.85 -1.46 10.85
C TRP A 104 12.49 -0.49 9.88
N GLY A 105 12.52 -0.85 8.59
CA GLY A 105 13.08 0.01 7.56
C GLY A 105 12.09 0.28 6.44
N PHE A 106 12.00 1.54 6.04
CA PHE A 106 11.10 2.03 4.99
C PHE A 106 11.90 2.84 3.98
N ASP A 107 11.60 2.66 2.69
CA ASP A 107 12.13 3.51 1.63
C ASP A 107 10.98 4.23 0.94
N PHE A 108 11.14 5.54 0.80
CA PHE A 108 10.22 6.43 0.10
C PHE A 108 10.88 6.94 -1.18
N ARG A 109 10.35 6.49 -2.32
CA ARG A 109 10.81 6.92 -3.65
C ARG A 109 10.24 8.27 -4.06
N LYS A 110 9.11 8.66 -3.46
CA LYS A 110 8.39 9.91 -3.70
C LYS A 110 7.86 10.41 -2.35
N LYS A 111 7.65 11.72 -2.22
CA LYS A 111 7.16 12.35 -0.99
C LYS A 111 5.64 12.36 -0.99
N PRO A 112 4.98 11.54 -0.15
CA PRO A 112 3.53 11.65 0.04
C PRO A 112 3.20 12.87 0.91
N ASP A 113 1.93 13.24 0.99
CA ASP A 113 1.46 14.17 2.03
C ASP A 113 1.48 13.46 3.40
N MET A 114 1.23 12.15 3.40
CA MET A 114 1.23 11.30 4.59
C MET A 114 1.76 9.89 4.31
N GLY A 115 2.62 9.39 5.17
CA GLY A 115 3.02 7.98 5.22
C GLY A 115 2.25 7.23 6.31
N VAL A 116 1.53 6.17 5.96
CA VAL A 116 0.90 5.26 6.93
C VAL A 116 1.71 3.98 6.97
N LEU A 117 2.34 3.71 8.11
CA LEU A 117 3.31 2.65 8.28
C LEU A 117 2.76 1.55 9.18
N PHE A 118 2.67 0.33 8.64
CA PHE A 118 2.39 -0.89 9.41
C PHE A 118 3.70 -1.59 9.76
N LEU A 119 3.98 -1.68 11.06
CA LEU A 119 5.19 -2.24 11.62
C LEU A 119 4.86 -3.57 12.28
N GLU A 120 5.46 -4.66 11.80
CA GLU A 120 5.33 -5.99 12.41
C GLU A 120 5.77 -5.94 13.89
N ARG A 121 4.93 -6.38 14.84
CA ARG A 121 5.26 -6.25 16.28
C ARG A 121 6.48 -7.05 16.69
N GLU A 122 6.55 -8.28 16.20
CA GLU A 122 7.60 -9.25 16.46
C GLU A 122 7.81 -10.09 15.21
N LYS A 123 9.03 -10.59 15.04
CA LYS A 123 9.41 -11.33 13.83
C LYS A 123 8.54 -12.58 13.66
N GLY A 124 7.86 -12.67 12.52
CA GLY A 124 6.95 -13.76 12.18
C GLY A 124 5.48 -13.47 12.47
N MET A 125 5.15 -12.36 13.13
CA MET A 125 3.74 -11.96 13.36
C MET A 125 3.11 -11.25 12.16
N GLU A 126 3.92 -10.75 11.24
CA GLU A 126 3.48 -10.05 10.04
C GLU A 126 2.49 -8.91 10.36
N LEU A 127 1.29 -8.97 9.80
CA LEU A 127 0.20 -8.02 10.01
C LEU A 127 -0.77 -8.45 11.13
N LYS A 128 -0.39 -9.40 11.99
CA LYS A 128 -1.15 -9.72 13.19
C LYS A 128 -0.94 -8.62 14.24
N ASN A 129 -1.93 -7.74 14.36
CA ASN A 129 -1.91 -6.59 15.26
C ASN A 129 -0.63 -5.73 15.09
N PRO A 130 -0.32 -5.16 13.91
CA PRO A 130 0.90 -4.38 13.72
C PRO A 130 0.84 -3.08 14.55
N TYR A 131 2.00 -2.48 14.83
CA TYR A 131 2.02 -1.07 15.20
C TYR A 131 1.68 -0.23 13.97
N ILE A 132 1.00 0.90 14.19
CA ILE A 132 0.60 1.81 13.12
C ILE A 132 1.20 3.17 13.43
N LEU A 133 1.98 3.71 12.50
CA LEU A 133 2.51 5.07 12.59
C LEU A 133 1.96 5.92 11.45
N ILE A 134 1.63 7.18 11.74
CA ILE A 134 1.22 8.19 10.77
C ILE A 134 2.31 9.25 10.68
N ILE A 135 3.06 9.28 9.58
CA ILE A 135 4.20 10.20 9.39
C ILE A 135 3.84 11.29 8.39
N PRO A 136 3.71 12.56 8.82
CA PRO A 136 3.54 13.68 7.92
C PRO A 136 4.67 13.75 6.88
N GLY A 137 4.30 14.05 5.63
CA GLY A 137 5.20 14.04 4.49
C GLY A 137 6.44 14.93 4.64
N ASN A 138 6.34 16.01 5.39
CA ASN A 138 7.46 16.92 5.71
C ASN A 138 8.58 16.25 6.51
N PHE A 139 8.30 15.17 7.25
CA PHE A 139 9.31 14.40 7.99
C PHE A 139 9.90 13.24 7.18
N ILE A 140 9.40 12.99 5.96
CA ILE A 140 9.86 11.90 5.10
C ILE A 140 10.96 12.41 4.15
N GLN A 141 12.13 11.80 4.22
CA GLN A 141 13.23 12.02 3.28
C GLN A 141 13.14 11.04 2.11
N ILE A 142 13.18 11.54 0.88
CA ILE A 142 13.12 10.74 -0.35
C ILE A 142 14.49 10.09 -0.62
N LYS A 143 14.50 8.88 -1.22
CA LYS A 143 15.71 8.12 -1.61
C LYS A 143 16.64 7.78 -0.42
N LYS A 144 16.14 7.89 0.80
CA LYS A 144 16.82 7.48 2.02
C LYS A 144 15.95 6.48 2.77
N THR A 145 16.61 5.51 3.39
CA THR A 145 15.91 4.55 4.25
C THR A 145 15.59 5.20 5.59
N LEU A 146 14.31 5.30 5.92
CA LEU A 146 13.85 5.62 7.27
C LEU A 146 13.94 4.35 8.12
N SER A 147 14.77 4.38 9.15
CA SER A 147 14.95 3.29 10.12
C SER A 147 14.30 3.68 11.45
N ILE A 148 13.40 2.83 11.95
CA ILE A 148 12.60 3.08 13.15
C ILE A 148 12.89 1.97 14.17
N SER A 149 13.16 2.35 15.41
CA SER A 149 13.20 1.45 16.59
C SER A 149 12.08 1.82 17.56
N LYS A 150 11.77 0.93 18.52
CA LYS A 150 10.79 1.22 19.59
C LYS A 150 11.16 2.43 20.44
N SER A 151 12.44 2.75 20.58
CA SER A 151 12.93 3.91 21.34
C SER A 151 13.01 5.20 20.51
N SER A 152 12.75 5.14 19.21
CA SER A 152 12.89 6.30 18.34
C SER A 152 11.79 7.34 18.59
N LEU A 153 12.13 8.62 18.37
CA LEU A 153 11.15 9.72 18.38
C LEU A 153 9.99 9.46 17.42
N PHE A 154 10.26 8.81 16.28
CA PHE A 154 9.23 8.45 15.33
C PHE A 154 8.19 7.50 15.93
N PHE A 155 8.65 6.45 16.61
CA PHE A 155 7.76 5.48 17.23
C PHE A 155 6.94 6.11 18.37
N ASN A 156 7.59 6.89 19.23
CA ASN A 156 6.93 7.47 20.40
C ASN A 156 6.00 8.64 20.05
N GLY A 157 6.31 9.40 18.98
CA GLY A 157 5.58 10.61 18.62
C GLY A 157 4.47 10.43 17.58
N PHE A 158 4.53 9.35 16.78
CA PHE A 158 3.60 9.17 15.64
C PHE A 158 2.85 7.84 15.65
N ALA A 159 3.03 7.01 16.68
CA ALA A 159 2.23 5.81 16.83
C ALA A 159 0.76 6.16 17.14
N VAL A 160 -0.16 5.48 16.49
CA VAL A 160 -1.60 5.61 16.70
C VAL A 160 -2.21 4.25 16.99
N LYS A 161 -3.34 4.25 17.70
CA LYS A 161 -4.14 3.03 17.86
C LYS A 161 -4.88 2.72 16.56
N ARG A 162 -5.27 1.47 16.41
CA ARG A 162 -5.94 0.96 15.20
C ARG A 162 -7.30 1.60 15.01
N GLU A 163 -8.04 1.74 16.10
CA GLU A 163 -9.36 2.36 16.20
C GLU A 163 -9.32 3.87 15.89
N ASP A 164 -8.23 4.54 16.23
CA ASP A 164 -8.10 6.00 16.05
C ASP A 164 -7.58 6.39 14.66
N LEU A 165 -7.01 5.45 13.90
CA LEU A 165 -6.37 5.70 12.59
C LEU A 165 -7.26 6.50 11.63
N ALA A 166 -8.53 6.09 11.49
CA ALA A 166 -9.46 6.73 10.56
C ALA A 166 -9.75 8.18 10.98
N GLN A 167 -10.03 8.40 12.27
CA GLN A 167 -10.35 9.73 12.80
C GLN A 167 -9.16 10.67 12.68
N VAL A 168 -7.95 10.22 13.05
CA VAL A 168 -6.73 11.05 12.96
C VAL A 168 -6.45 11.49 11.52
N LEU A 169 -6.71 10.63 10.54
CA LEU A 169 -6.54 10.98 9.13
C LEU A 169 -7.64 11.93 8.63
N ASP A 170 -8.89 11.74 9.04
CA ASP A 170 -10.02 12.63 8.73
C ASP A 170 -9.76 14.05 9.31
N ASP A 171 -9.28 14.14 10.55
CA ASP A 171 -8.92 15.40 11.22
C ASP A 171 -7.78 16.11 10.47
N TYR A 172 -6.72 15.38 10.12
CA TYR A 172 -5.60 15.94 9.37
C TYR A 172 -6.00 16.41 7.96
N ALA A 173 -6.85 15.65 7.26
CA ALA A 173 -7.36 16.03 5.95
C ALA A 173 -8.22 17.31 6.02
N THR A 174 -8.98 17.48 7.10
CA THR A 174 -9.79 18.68 7.37
C THR A 174 -8.90 19.90 7.58
N LEU A 175 -7.88 19.80 8.42
CA LEU A 175 -6.92 20.89 8.68
C LEU A 175 -6.18 21.34 7.41
N LEU A 176 -5.81 20.40 6.54
CA LEU A 176 -5.19 20.74 5.25
C LEU A 176 -6.12 21.50 4.31
N ARG A 177 -7.42 21.22 4.35
CA ARG A 177 -8.42 21.93 3.55
C ARG A 177 -8.58 23.36 4.05
N GLU A 178 -8.64 23.55 5.37
CA GLU A 178 -8.79 24.87 5.99
C GLU A 178 -7.59 25.78 5.75
N LYS A 179 -6.36 25.25 5.73
CA LYS A 179 -5.15 26.05 5.42
C LYS A 179 -5.05 26.53 3.98
N LYS A 180 -5.82 25.97 3.04
CA LYS A 180 -5.78 26.32 1.62
C LYS A 180 -6.89 27.28 1.20
N ASN A 181 -7.87 27.50 2.07
CA ASN A 181 -8.91 28.51 1.91
C ASN A 181 -8.47 29.80 2.60
#